data_AF-A0A1Z9CEQ7-F1
#
_entry.id   AF-A0A1Z9CEQ7-F1
#
_cell.length_a   1.000
_cell.length_b   1.000
_cell.length_c   1.000
_cell.angle_alpha   90.00
_cell.angle_beta   90.00
_cell.angle_gamma   90.00
#
_symmetry.space_group_name_H-M   'P 1'
#
loop_
_entity.id
_entity.type
_entity.pdbx_description
1 polymer ?
#
loop_
_entity_poly.entity_id
_entity_poly.type
_entity_poly.pdbx_seq_one_letter_code
_entity_poly.pdbx_strand_id
1 'polypeptide(L)'
;MIIDIIPHIKILGDVLSVTRESHFFERLNISFIMKRTITTFSSICVFVSVALAEGGKIEHTTFQSEALEKNMLGDSPSREVLVYLPPSYDTNEAKRYPVVYLCHGNSAGWASKINPAYTWARDREAKDGRPARRGVKTIMDDLVKKGQSKEMIVVMPNVRNKYRGSHYVNSPVTGNWADHIAKDLVAFIDKSTEHRMAEIVGR
;
A
#
# COMPACT_ATOMS: atom_id res chain seq x y z
N MET A 1 29.60 -53.28 31.78
CA MET A 1 29.13 -53.75 30.48
C MET A 1 29.56 -52.72 29.43
N ILE A 2 30.73 -52.98 28.81
CA ILE A 2 31.19 -52.64 27.44
C ILE A 2 30.77 -51.24 26.89
N ILE A 3 31.63 -50.21 26.97
CA ILE A 3 32.76 -49.78 26.06
C ILE A 3 32.29 -49.11 24.75
N ASP A 4 32.37 -47.77 24.74
CA ASP A 4 33.19 -46.88 23.88
C ASP A 4 33.43 -47.10 22.35
N ILE A 5 33.25 -45.97 21.62
CA ILE A 5 34.15 -45.33 20.63
C ILE A 5 34.20 -45.83 19.15
N ILE A 6 33.66 -44.97 18.27
CA ILE A 6 34.07 -44.38 16.94
C ILE A 6 35.14 -45.06 16.01
N PRO A 7 35.40 -44.61 14.74
CA PRO A 7 35.09 -45.32 13.48
C PRO A 7 36.33 -45.58 12.57
N HIS A 8 36.09 -45.91 11.28
CA HIS A 8 36.92 -45.74 10.04
C HIS A 8 37.45 -46.98 9.27
N ILE A 9 37.33 -46.89 7.91
CA ILE A 9 38.33 -47.25 6.86
C ILE A 9 38.44 -48.78 6.53
N LYS A 10 38.45 -49.34 5.29
CA LYS A 10 38.94 -48.94 3.93
C LYS A 10 38.61 -50.06 2.88
N ILE A 11 38.69 -49.73 1.57
CA ILE A 11 39.12 -50.54 0.38
C ILE A 11 38.15 -51.64 -0.13
N LEU A 12 37.58 -51.66 -1.36
CA LEU A 12 37.99 -51.41 -2.75
C LEU A 12 38.78 -52.59 -3.40
N GLY A 13 38.16 -53.30 -4.34
CA GLY A 13 38.78 -54.42 -5.06
C GLY A 13 38.01 -54.77 -6.32
N ASP A 14 38.30 -54.06 -7.41
CA ASP A 14 37.96 -54.40 -8.79
C ASP A 14 38.77 -55.61 -9.27
N VAL A 15 38.18 -56.52 -10.05
CA VAL A 15 38.88 -57.24 -11.14
C VAL A 15 37.92 -57.51 -12.31
N LEU A 16 38.23 -56.84 -13.42
CA LEU A 16 37.73 -57.03 -14.78
C LEU A 16 38.29 -58.30 -15.46
N SER A 17 37.73 -58.60 -16.64
CA SER A 17 38.29 -59.36 -17.79
C SER A 17 37.60 -60.71 -18.05
N VAL A 18 37.33 -61.19 -19.28
CA VAL A 18 37.62 -60.73 -20.65
C VAL A 18 36.94 -61.71 -21.65
N THR A 19 36.33 -61.20 -22.73
CA THR A 19 36.15 -61.76 -24.12
C THR A 19 35.33 -63.07 -24.32
N ARG A 20 34.66 -63.38 -25.44
CA ARG A 20 34.98 -63.18 -26.88
C ARG A 20 33.80 -63.64 -27.79
N GLU A 21 33.57 -62.90 -28.90
CA GLU A 21 33.12 -63.24 -30.28
C GLU A 21 31.99 -64.30 -30.53
N SER A 22 31.11 -64.27 -31.55
CA SER A 22 31.21 -63.84 -32.96
C SER A 22 29.82 -63.84 -33.66
N HIS A 23 29.66 -62.90 -34.59
CA HIS A 23 28.88 -62.83 -35.85
C HIS A 23 27.79 -63.86 -36.25
N PHE A 24 26.61 -63.36 -36.66
CA PHE A 24 25.97 -63.74 -37.94
C PHE A 24 24.98 -62.66 -38.43
N PHE A 25 24.95 -62.47 -39.76
CA PHE A 25 24.27 -61.42 -40.54
C PHE A 25 22.75 -61.60 -40.65
N GLU A 26 21.96 -60.52 -40.75
CA GLU A 26 21.31 -60.10 -42.01
C GLU A 26 20.48 -58.80 -41.87
N ARG A 27 20.49 -58.02 -42.95
CA ARG A 27 19.92 -56.68 -43.10
C ARG A 27 18.42 -56.78 -43.37
N LEU A 28 17.59 -55.87 -42.84
CA LEU A 28 16.45 -55.34 -43.60
C LEU A 28 16.03 -53.93 -43.14
N ASN A 29 16.04 -53.04 -44.12
CA ASN A 29 15.63 -51.63 -44.22
C ASN A 29 14.96 -50.89 -43.05
N ILE A 30 15.69 -49.84 -42.67
CA ILE A 30 15.21 -48.55 -42.17
C ILE A 30 14.14 -47.98 -43.12
N SER A 31 13.04 -47.49 -42.55
CA SER A 31 12.05 -46.54 -43.10
C SER A 31 10.61 -47.06 -43.08
N PHE A 32 10.03 -47.22 -41.90
CA PHE A 32 8.60 -46.93 -41.73
C PHE A 32 8.25 -46.76 -40.24
N ILE A 33 7.40 -45.78 -39.92
CA ILE A 33 6.71 -45.61 -38.63
C ILE A 33 7.51 -44.88 -37.54
N MET A 34 8.11 -43.74 -37.89
CA MET A 34 8.23 -42.63 -36.94
C MET A 34 7.01 -41.73 -37.13
N LYS A 35 5.97 -41.94 -36.30
CA LYS A 35 4.87 -41.01 -35.98
C LYS A 35 3.79 -41.79 -35.24
N ARG A 36 3.87 -41.87 -33.92
CA ARG A 36 2.70 -42.08 -33.06
C ARG A 36 3.00 -41.64 -31.64
N THR A 37 2.30 -40.56 -31.27
CA THR A 37 1.88 -40.23 -29.90
C THR A 37 2.97 -39.88 -28.89
N ILE A 38 3.53 -38.67 -29.04
CA ILE A 38 4.00 -37.90 -27.88
C ILE A 38 2.74 -37.27 -27.28
N THR A 39 2.21 -37.90 -26.23
CA THR A 39 1.15 -37.31 -25.40
C THR A 39 1.76 -36.13 -24.66
N THR A 40 1.47 -34.92 -25.11
CA THR A 40 1.81 -33.67 -24.43
C THR A 40 1.04 -33.59 -23.12
N PHE A 41 1.70 -33.84 -22.00
CA PHE A 41 1.23 -33.46 -20.68
C PHE A 41 1.40 -31.94 -20.54
N SER A 42 0.46 -31.18 -21.10
CA SER A 42 0.39 -29.73 -20.88
C SER A 42 -0.06 -29.50 -19.44
N SER A 43 0.91 -29.35 -18.54
CA SER A 43 0.67 -28.80 -17.22
C SER A 43 0.06 -27.41 -17.37
N ILE A 44 -1.25 -27.32 -17.14
CA ILE A 44 -1.94 -26.06 -16.86
C ILE A 44 -1.42 -25.62 -15.49
N CYS A 45 -0.32 -24.86 -15.48
CA CYS A 45 0.04 -24.03 -14.33
C CYS A 45 -1.00 -22.91 -14.27
N VAL A 46 -2.05 -23.10 -13.47
CA VAL A 46 -2.90 -22.00 -13.04
C VAL A 46 -2.03 -21.10 -12.16
N PHE A 47 -1.48 -20.04 -12.75
CA PHE A 47 -0.87 -18.96 -11.99
C PHE A 47 -2.00 -18.23 -11.27
N VAL A 48 -2.33 -18.68 -10.06
CA VAL A 48 -3.08 -17.86 -9.11
C VAL A 48 -2.12 -16.77 -8.68
N SER A 49 -2.18 -15.61 -9.33
CA SER A 49 -1.56 -14.40 -8.83
C SER A 49 -2.30 -14.03 -7.54
N VAL A 50 -1.75 -14.45 -6.40
CA VAL A 50 -2.09 -13.84 -5.12
C VAL A 50 -1.54 -12.41 -5.22
N ALA A 51 -2.42 -11.46 -5.55
CA ALA A 51 -2.12 -10.05 -5.41
C ALA A 51 -1.75 -9.83 -3.93
N LEU A 52 -0.48 -9.55 -3.67
CA LEU A 52 -0.06 -9.05 -2.37
C LEU A 52 -0.91 -7.79 -2.14
N ALA A 53 -1.71 -7.78 -1.08
CA ALA A 53 -2.40 -6.57 -0.66
C ALA A 53 -1.31 -5.58 -0.25
N GLU A 54 -0.95 -4.69 -1.17
CA GLU A 54 -0.17 -3.50 -0.83
C GLU A 54 -0.93 -2.76 0.27
N GLY A 55 -0.20 -2.25 1.27
CA GLY A 55 -0.81 -1.47 2.34
C GLY A 55 -1.54 -0.24 1.77
N GLY A 56 -2.37 0.42 2.59
CA GLY A 56 -3.05 1.63 2.16
C GLY A 56 -2.05 2.72 1.77
N LYS A 57 -2.51 3.73 1.05
CA LYS A 57 -1.66 4.83 0.52
C LYS A 57 -2.11 6.18 1.05
N ILE A 58 -1.18 7.14 1.08
CA ILE A 58 -1.47 8.54 1.39
C ILE A 58 -1.46 9.32 0.08
N GLU A 59 -2.60 9.83 -0.32
CA GLU A 59 -2.74 10.79 -1.41
C GLU A 59 -2.58 12.21 -0.88
N HIS A 60 -1.89 13.05 -1.65
CA HIS A 60 -1.80 14.48 -1.37
C HIS A 60 -2.48 15.24 -2.50
N THR A 61 -3.44 16.07 -2.17
CA THR A 61 -4.17 16.87 -3.15
C THR A 61 -4.50 18.25 -2.60
N THR A 62 -4.94 19.12 -3.50
CA THR A 62 -5.35 20.49 -3.21
C THR A 62 -6.71 20.72 -3.83
N PHE A 63 -7.58 21.45 -3.13
CA PHE A 63 -8.88 21.84 -3.64
C PHE A 63 -9.14 23.32 -3.36
N GLN A 64 -10.10 23.91 -4.08
CA GLN A 64 -10.55 25.27 -3.87
C GLN A 64 -11.76 25.29 -2.94
N SER A 65 -11.74 26.20 -1.96
CA SER A 65 -12.83 26.39 -1.01
C SER A 65 -13.45 27.77 -1.17
N GLU A 66 -14.69 27.77 -1.66
CA GLU A 66 -15.52 28.97 -1.80
C GLU A 66 -15.74 29.66 -0.45
N ALA A 67 -15.88 28.88 0.63
CA ALA A 67 -16.08 29.39 1.98
C ALA A 67 -14.92 30.29 2.48
N LEU A 68 -13.73 30.15 1.88
CA LEU A 68 -12.55 30.91 2.26
C LEU A 68 -12.26 32.10 1.33
N GLU A 69 -12.91 32.24 0.17
CA GLU A 69 -12.55 33.27 -0.82
C GLU A 69 -12.60 34.71 -0.29
N LYS A 70 -13.54 34.99 0.62
CA LYS A 70 -13.84 36.36 1.10
C LYS A 70 -13.23 36.66 2.47
N ASN A 71 -12.28 35.86 2.95
CA ASN A 71 -11.64 36.11 4.23
C ASN A 71 -10.78 37.39 4.18
N MET A 72 -10.85 38.22 5.21
CA MET A 72 -10.10 39.49 5.27
C MET A 72 -8.61 39.30 5.57
N LEU A 73 -8.20 38.13 6.05
CA LEU A 73 -6.79 37.83 6.36
C LEU A 73 -5.92 37.56 5.13
N GLY A 74 -6.56 37.34 3.97
CA GLY A 74 -5.89 36.94 2.74
C GLY A 74 -5.34 35.52 2.79
N ASP A 75 -5.90 34.64 3.64
CA ASP A 75 -5.61 33.21 3.59
C ASP A 75 -6.04 32.65 2.22
N SER A 76 -5.21 31.80 1.61
CA SER A 76 -5.51 31.19 0.32
C SER A 76 -6.75 30.28 0.43
N PRO A 77 -7.75 30.39 -0.48
CA PRO A 77 -8.85 29.44 -0.58
C PRO A 77 -8.42 28.10 -1.18
N SER A 78 -7.23 28.04 -1.80
CA SER A 78 -6.61 26.80 -2.26
C SER A 78 -5.96 26.09 -1.07
N ARG A 79 -6.50 24.92 -0.69
CA ARG A 79 -6.16 24.20 0.54
C ARG A 79 -5.68 22.79 0.26
N GLU A 80 -4.54 22.46 0.85
CA GLU A 80 -3.98 21.11 0.83
C GLU A 80 -4.74 20.17 1.78
N VAL A 81 -4.88 18.91 1.35
CA VAL A 81 -5.44 17.81 2.15
C VAL A 81 -4.67 16.52 1.87
N LEU A 82 -4.39 15.77 2.93
CA LEU A 82 -3.85 14.41 2.83
C LEU A 82 -4.98 13.41 3.03
N VAL A 83 -5.03 12.36 2.23
CA VAL A 83 -6.09 11.34 2.27
C VAL A 83 -5.47 9.95 2.36
N TYR A 84 -5.73 9.23 3.43
CA TYR A 84 -5.43 7.80 3.50
C TYR A 84 -6.50 7.02 2.75
N LEU A 85 -6.07 6.20 1.79
CA LEU A 85 -6.89 5.26 1.06
C LEU A 85 -6.54 3.84 1.51
N PRO A 86 -7.53 3.02 1.88
CA PRO A 86 -7.29 1.67 2.38
C PRO A 86 -6.75 0.73 1.28
N PRO A 87 -6.11 -0.40 1.65
CA PRO A 87 -5.52 -1.36 0.72
C PRO A 87 -6.40 -1.76 -0.47
N SER A 88 -7.70 -2.01 -0.25
CA SER A 88 -8.60 -2.45 -1.32
C SER A 88 -9.14 -1.32 -2.21
N TYR A 89 -8.77 -0.05 -1.97
CA TYR A 89 -9.41 1.10 -2.61
C TYR A 89 -9.34 1.03 -4.14
N ASP A 90 -8.17 0.77 -4.73
CA ASP A 90 -8.00 0.73 -6.18
C ASP A 90 -8.44 -0.61 -6.80
N THR A 91 -8.51 -1.68 -6.00
CA THR A 91 -8.80 -3.04 -6.50
C THR A 91 -10.27 -3.44 -6.37
N ASN A 92 -11.08 -2.69 -5.61
CA ASN A 92 -12.50 -2.95 -5.44
C ASN A 92 -13.34 -1.72 -5.78
N GLU A 93 -13.63 -1.57 -7.08
CA GLU A 93 -14.33 -0.41 -7.63
C GLU A 93 -15.76 -0.22 -7.09
N ALA A 94 -16.44 -1.32 -6.77
CA ALA A 94 -17.81 -1.30 -6.27
C ALA A 94 -17.90 -0.97 -4.76
N LYS A 95 -16.83 -1.23 -3.99
CA LYS A 95 -16.84 -1.03 -2.55
C LYS A 95 -16.88 0.47 -2.20
N ARG A 96 -17.70 0.80 -1.20
CA ARG A 96 -17.74 2.12 -0.55
C ARG A 96 -17.10 2.01 0.82
N TYR A 97 -16.46 3.09 1.24
CA TYR A 97 -15.71 3.17 2.50
C TYR A 97 -16.30 4.26 3.37
N PRO A 98 -16.44 4.05 4.70
CA PRO A 98 -16.70 5.16 5.60
C PRO A 98 -15.52 6.15 5.56
N VAL A 99 -15.82 7.42 5.80
CA VAL A 99 -14.85 8.52 5.76
C VAL A 99 -14.74 9.17 7.14
N VAL A 100 -13.51 9.35 7.62
CA VAL A 100 -13.21 10.04 8.88
C VAL A 100 -12.40 11.31 8.59
N TYR A 101 -12.86 12.45 9.09
CA TYR A 101 -12.16 13.73 8.99
C TYR A 101 -11.34 13.99 10.26
N LEU A 102 -10.01 13.84 10.16
CA LEU A 102 -9.06 13.95 11.26
C LEU A 102 -8.40 15.33 11.29
N CYS A 103 -9.05 16.26 12.00
CA CYS A 103 -8.57 17.63 12.13
C CYS A 103 -7.38 17.77 13.10
N HIS A 104 -6.50 18.74 12.85
CA HIS A 104 -5.33 19.01 13.68
C HIS A 104 -5.58 20.14 14.69
N GLY A 105 -4.86 20.15 15.82
CA GLY A 105 -4.92 21.26 16.77
C GLY A 105 -4.24 22.56 16.30
N ASN A 106 -4.50 23.67 17.00
CA ASN A 106 -4.05 25.04 16.67
C ASN A 106 -2.53 25.28 16.56
N SER A 107 -1.69 24.38 17.05
CA SER A 107 -0.22 24.52 16.96
C SER A 107 0.45 23.31 16.34
N ALA A 108 -0.34 22.43 15.72
CA ALA A 108 0.21 21.31 14.97
C ALA A 108 1.13 21.83 13.86
N GLY A 109 2.27 21.16 13.67
CA GLY A 109 3.24 21.51 12.66
C GLY A 109 4.01 22.83 12.91
N TRP A 110 3.69 23.59 13.97
CA TRP A 110 4.31 24.88 14.26
C TRP A 110 5.82 24.78 14.46
N ALA A 111 6.26 23.92 15.38
CA ALA A 111 7.69 23.75 15.68
C ALA A 111 8.51 23.32 14.46
N SER A 112 7.88 22.61 13.53
CA SER A 112 8.51 22.10 12.31
C SER A 112 8.25 22.98 11.09
N LYS A 113 7.48 24.07 11.22
CA LYS A 113 7.02 24.94 10.13
C LYS A 113 6.39 24.20 8.94
N ILE A 114 5.78 23.04 9.18
CA ILE A 114 5.13 22.22 8.15
C ILE A 114 3.63 22.44 8.10
N ASN A 115 2.98 22.01 7.02
CA ASN A 115 1.53 21.85 7.00
C ASN A 115 1.12 20.87 8.14
N PRO A 116 0.20 21.27 9.03
CA PRO A 116 -0.17 20.49 10.20
C PRO A 116 -0.79 19.12 9.89
N ALA A 117 -1.38 18.91 8.72
CA ALA A 117 -1.93 17.62 8.33
C ALA A 117 -0.85 16.53 8.26
N TYR A 118 0.40 16.88 7.91
CA TYR A 118 1.53 15.94 7.96
C TYR A 118 1.86 15.44 9.36
N THR A 119 1.42 16.13 10.42
CA THR A 119 1.60 15.61 11.78
C THR A 119 0.81 14.33 12.00
N TRP A 120 -0.31 14.14 11.30
CA TRP A 120 -1.07 12.90 11.31
C TRP A 120 -0.50 11.84 10.36
N ALA A 121 -0.03 12.25 9.18
CA ALA A 121 0.33 11.31 8.13
C ALA A 121 1.69 10.60 8.34
N ARG A 122 2.63 11.21 9.08
CA ARG A 122 4.01 10.73 9.17
C ARG A 122 4.32 9.95 10.44
N ASP A 123 5.07 8.88 10.27
CA ASP A 123 5.81 8.25 11.37
C ASP A 123 6.92 9.20 11.84
N ARG A 124 7.16 9.20 13.14
CA ARG A 124 8.25 9.94 13.78
C ARG A 124 8.91 9.06 14.82
N GLU A 125 10.21 8.88 14.68
CA GLU A 125 11.02 8.21 15.70
C GLU A 125 11.07 9.02 17.00
N ALA A 126 11.42 8.32 18.08
CA ALA A 126 11.72 8.97 19.35
C ALA A 126 12.99 9.83 19.18
N LYS A 127 12.88 11.13 19.47
CA LYS A 127 14.02 12.06 19.38
C LYS A 127 13.82 13.23 20.32
N ASP A 128 14.91 13.71 20.92
CA ASP A 128 14.96 14.90 21.77
C ASP A 128 13.91 14.88 22.91
N GLY A 129 13.78 13.72 23.58
CA GLY A 129 12.82 13.52 24.68
C GLY A 129 11.35 13.40 24.25
N ARG A 130 11.05 13.41 22.95
CA ARG A 130 9.69 13.24 22.44
C ARG A 130 9.46 11.77 22.05
N PRO A 131 8.32 11.16 22.43
CA PRO A 131 8.06 9.75 22.15
C PRO A 131 7.92 9.46 20.65
N ALA A 132 8.15 8.23 20.22
CA ALA A 132 7.82 7.83 18.85
C ALA A 132 6.32 8.02 18.60
N ARG A 133 5.96 8.36 17.37
CA ARG A 133 4.57 8.50 16.92
C ARG A 133 4.42 7.78 15.60
N ARG A 134 3.32 7.03 15.47
CA ARG A 134 2.94 6.42 14.20
C ARG A 134 1.97 7.31 13.44
N GLY A 135 2.13 7.36 12.13
CA GLY A 135 1.26 8.03 11.19
C GLY A 135 0.02 7.20 10.89
N VAL A 136 -0.98 7.86 10.30
CA VAL A 136 -2.28 7.24 9.99
C VAL A 136 -2.12 5.99 9.12
N LYS A 137 -1.28 6.03 8.08
CA LYS A 137 -1.05 4.86 7.21
C LYS A 137 -0.63 3.62 8.02
N THR A 138 0.43 3.76 8.82
CA THR A 138 1.01 2.69 9.62
C THR A 138 0.01 2.15 10.65
N ILE A 139 -0.76 3.03 11.30
CA ILE A 139 -1.79 2.63 12.27
C ILE A 139 -2.93 1.88 11.57
N MET A 140 -3.46 2.43 10.48
CA MET A 140 -4.61 1.86 9.78
C MET A 140 -4.28 0.53 9.12
N ASP A 141 -3.13 0.42 8.45
CA ASP A 141 -2.67 -0.82 7.82
C ASP A 141 -2.54 -1.94 8.87
N ASP A 142 -1.95 -1.64 10.03
CA ASP A 142 -1.84 -2.59 11.14
C ASP A 142 -3.21 -3.04 11.67
N LEU A 143 -4.13 -2.10 11.88
CA LEU A 143 -5.45 -2.39 12.43
C LEU A 143 -6.28 -3.23 11.46
N VAL A 144 -6.25 -2.90 10.17
CA VAL A 144 -6.92 -3.66 9.11
C VAL A 144 -6.32 -5.06 9.00
N LYS A 145 -4.98 -5.18 8.96
CA LYS A 145 -4.29 -6.48 8.88
C LYS A 145 -4.60 -7.39 10.08
N LYS A 146 -4.76 -6.81 11.28
CA LYS A 146 -5.13 -7.54 12.49
C LYS A 146 -6.64 -7.81 12.62
N GLY A 147 -7.46 -7.34 11.68
CA GLY A 147 -8.92 -7.43 11.75
C GLY A 147 -9.55 -6.59 12.87
N GLN A 148 -8.82 -5.64 13.44
CA GLN A 148 -9.26 -4.77 14.53
C GLN A 148 -9.99 -3.52 14.04
N SER A 149 -9.90 -3.20 12.75
CA SER A 149 -10.66 -2.14 12.10
C SER A 149 -11.13 -2.58 10.73
N LYS A 150 -12.31 -2.11 10.33
CA LYS A 150 -12.72 -2.13 8.92
C LYS A 150 -11.88 -1.11 8.14
N GLU A 151 -11.74 -1.35 6.85
CA GLU A 151 -11.15 -0.37 5.93
C GLU A 151 -12.01 0.90 5.86
N MET A 152 -11.35 2.04 5.90
CA MET A 152 -11.96 3.37 5.85
C MET A 152 -11.01 4.36 5.19
N ILE A 153 -11.57 5.47 4.71
CA ILE A 153 -10.81 6.61 4.23
C ILE A 153 -10.58 7.56 5.40
N VAL A 154 -9.36 8.08 5.55
CA VAL A 154 -9.05 9.08 6.58
C VAL A 154 -8.55 10.36 5.92
N VAL A 155 -9.32 11.44 6.05
CA VAL A 155 -9.04 12.75 5.48
C VAL A 155 -8.39 13.63 6.54
N MET A 156 -7.21 14.17 6.23
CA MET A 156 -6.41 15.02 7.11
C MET A 156 -6.26 16.40 6.46
N PRO A 157 -7.19 17.33 6.71
CA PRO A 157 -7.18 18.64 6.07
C PRO A 157 -6.18 19.60 6.71
N ASN A 158 -5.62 20.52 5.91
CA ASN A 158 -4.92 21.68 6.42
C ASN A 158 -5.91 22.82 6.71
N VAL A 159 -6.31 22.98 7.97
CA VAL A 159 -7.24 24.03 8.40
C VAL A 159 -6.55 25.14 9.18
N ARG A 160 -5.27 25.38 8.88
CA ARG A 160 -4.47 26.45 9.47
C ARG A 160 -4.67 27.76 8.72
N ASN A 161 -5.18 28.78 9.42
CA ASN A 161 -5.20 30.16 8.95
C ASN A 161 -3.89 30.89 9.33
N LYS A 162 -3.78 32.18 9.00
CA LYS A 162 -2.65 33.05 9.33
C LYS A 162 -2.32 33.13 10.84
N TYR A 163 -3.32 32.95 11.71
CA TYR A 163 -3.16 32.87 13.17
C TYR A 163 -2.91 31.47 13.70
N ARG A 164 -2.60 30.52 12.81
CA ARG A 164 -2.20 29.14 13.09
C ARG A 164 -3.32 28.20 13.51
N GLY A 165 -4.54 28.69 13.66
CA GLY A 165 -5.69 27.89 14.03
C GLY A 165 -6.99 28.50 13.56
N SER A 166 -7.77 27.73 12.81
CA SER A 166 -9.11 28.13 12.38
C SER A 166 -10.16 28.04 13.50
N HIS A 167 -9.89 27.24 14.53
CA HIS A 167 -10.88 26.83 15.54
C HIS A 167 -12.13 26.16 14.94
N TYR A 168 -12.11 25.84 13.64
CA TYR A 168 -13.23 25.27 12.89
C TYR A 168 -14.51 26.12 12.96
N VAL A 169 -14.37 27.44 13.10
CA VAL A 169 -15.51 28.38 13.18
C VAL A 169 -15.57 29.29 11.97
N ASN A 170 -16.77 29.81 11.72
CA ASN A 170 -16.96 30.83 10.72
C ASN A 170 -16.66 32.23 11.28
N SER A 171 -15.98 33.04 10.47
CA SER A 171 -15.66 34.42 10.82
C SER A 171 -15.54 35.26 9.55
N PRO A 172 -16.12 36.47 9.53
CA PRO A 172 -15.91 37.40 8.42
C PRO A 172 -14.43 37.83 8.30
N VAL A 173 -13.67 37.79 9.40
CA VAL A 173 -12.26 38.18 9.39
C VAL A 173 -11.39 37.01 8.97
N THR A 174 -11.49 35.88 9.68
CA THR A 174 -10.55 34.78 9.50
C THR A 174 -10.96 33.76 8.43
N GLY A 175 -12.19 33.82 7.91
CA GLY A 175 -12.74 32.92 6.91
C GLY A 175 -13.80 31.96 7.48
N ASN A 176 -14.64 31.41 6.61
CA ASN A 176 -15.70 30.48 7.02
C ASN A 176 -15.18 29.04 7.13
N TRP A 177 -14.38 28.76 8.16
CA TRP A 177 -13.70 27.47 8.32
C TRP A 177 -14.63 26.32 8.69
N ALA A 178 -15.79 26.57 9.29
CA ALA A 178 -16.78 25.52 9.54
C ALA A 178 -17.37 25.03 8.22
N ASP A 179 -17.73 25.97 7.33
CA ASP A 179 -18.27 25.65 5.99
C ASP A 179 -17.20 25.02 5.09
N HIS A 180 -15.96 25.53 5.14
CA HIS A 180 -14.82 24.92 4.44
C HIS A 180 -14.70 23.41 4.70
N ILE A 181 -14.89 22.98 5.94
CA ILE A 181 -14.76 21.58 6.35
C ILE A 181 -16.05 20.81 6.07
N ALA A 182 -17.19 21.34 6.51
CA ALA A 182 -18.45 20.60 6.52
C ALA A 182 -19.16 20.57 5.15
N LYS A 183 -18.81 21.49 4.25
CA LYS A 183 -19.43 21.60 2.92
C LYS A 183 -18.40 21.39 1.84
N ASP A 184 -17.44 22.31 1.71
CA ASP A 184 -16.54 22.33 0.56
C ASP A 184 -15.65 21.09 0.51
N LEU A 185 -15.01 20.77 1.64
CA LEU A 185 -14.15 19.58 1.74
C LEU A 185 -14.95 18.29 1.61
N VAL A 186 -16.13 18.20 2.23
CA VAL A 186 -16.99 17.01 2.13
C VAL A 186 -17.39 16.78 0.67
N ALA A 187 -17.90 17.81 -0.01
CA ALA A 187 -18.28 17.72 -1.41
C ALA A 187 -17.10 17.35 -2.32
N PHE A 188 -15.91 17.89 -2.05
CA PHE A 188 -14.69 17.53 -2.76
C PHE A 188 -14.34 16.05 -2.58
N ILE A 189 -14.34 15.53 -1.34
CA ILE A 189 -14.01 14.13 -1.06
C ILE A 189 -15.06 13.19 -1.66
N ASP A 190 -16.36 13.48 -1.50
CA ASP A 190 -17.43 12.64 -2.02
C ASP A 190 -17.30 12.50 -3.54
N LYS A 191 -17.18 13.62 -4.26
CA LYS A 191 -16.93 13.63 -5.72
C LYS A 191 -15.67 12.84 -6.10
N SER A 192 -14.62 12.96 -5.30
CA SER A 192 -13.34 12.28 -5.56
C SER A 192 -13.36 10.79 -5.27
N THR A 193 -14.21 10.34 -4.35
CA THR A 193 -14.42 8.91 -4.11
C THR A 193 -15.31 8.27 -5.17
N GLU A 194 -16.24 9.02 -5.75
CA GLU A 194 -17.04 8.58 -6.91
C GLU A 194 -16.20 8.37 -8.17
N HIS A 195 -15.30 9.33 -8.46
CA HIS A 195 -14.47 9.31 -9.67
C HIS A 195 -13.07 8.71 -9.44
N ARG A 196 -12.77 8.24 -8.22
CA ARG A 196 -11.43 7.87 -7.75
C ARG A 196 -10.43 9.04 -7.71
N MET A 197 -9.70 9.13 -6.59
CA MET A 197 -8.78 10.25 -6.33
C MET A 197 -7.73 10.42 -7.43
N ALA A 198 -7.22 9.31 -8.00
CA ALA A 198 -6.21 9.34 -9.05
C ALA A 198 -6.67 10.08 -10.31
N GLU A 199 -7.96 10.00 -10.65
CA GLU A 199 -8.51 10.66 -11.85
C GLU A 199 -8.69 12.17 -11.66
N ILE A 200 -8.89 12.61 -10.41
CA ILE A 200 -9.07 14.03 -10.08
C ILE A 200 -7.74 14.73 -9.87
N VAL A 201 -6.74 14.05 -9.26
CA VAL A 201 -5.42 14.64 -9.00
C VAL A 201 -4.60 14.81 -10.29
N GLY A 202 -4.89 14.04 -11.34
CA GLY A 202 -4.23 14.14 -12.65
C GLY A 202 -4.83 15.17 -13.62
N ARG A 203 -5.85 15.94 -13.22
CA ARG A 203 -6.49 17.00 -14.01
C ARG A 203 -6.20 18.37 -13.41
#